data_AF-A0AA38BY44-F1
#
_entry.id   AF-A0AA38BY44-F1
#
_cell.length_a   1.000
_cell.length_b   1.000
_cell.length_c   1.000
_cell.angle_alpha   90.00
_cell.angle_beta   90.00
_cell.angle_gamma   90.00
#
_symmetry.space_group_name_H-M   'P 1'
#
loop_
_entity.id
_entity.type
_entity.pdbx_description
1 polymer ?
#
loop_
_entity_poly.entity_id
_entity_poly.type
_entity_poly.pdbx_seq_one_letter_code
_entity_poly.pdbx_strand_id
1 'polypeptide(L)'
;MAKLCLSLMARLVLVVCVVELSCGGGAVETVGYSRKLTALVEEQPLIDDSYSLGKSLKRTDIAALVESSVKSKALPLPEKSSNSMYLVLTSEDVTVEGFCMSCCGFHANILPSPANGGKLLPYVWIGNSASQFPGQCSWPFHQPIYGPQTSSLIARNDDIGIDGMVINIDTILARAVTNPFNTGYFQGDASAPLEAVLACAGIYGKGAYPSYVGELLVDATTGASFNAHGVNGRRYLLPVMWDPARH
;
A
#
# COMPACT_ATOMS: atom_id res chain seq x y z
N MET A 1 5.45 -9.41 10.06
CA MET A 1 4.81 -9.21 8.75
C MET A 1 4.89 -7.76 8.30
N ALA A 2 4.51 -6.77 9.11
CA ALA A 2 4.83 -5.35 8.84
C ALA A 2 6.01 -4.78 9.67
N LYS A 3 6.69 -5.62 10.47
CA LYS A 3 7.60 -5.16 11.53
C LYS A 3 8.81 -4.40 11.00
N LEU A 4 9.32 -4.77 9.82
CA LEU A 4 10.54 -4.21 9.25
C LEU A 4 10.25 -3.01 8.33
N CYS A 5 9.27 -3.14 7.43
CA CYS A 5 8.89 -2.04 6.54
C CYS A 5 8.35 -0.84 7.36
N LEU A 6 7.42 -1.06 8.31
CA LEU A 6 6.89 0.05 9.13
C LEU A 6 7.91 0.65 10.10
N SER A 7 8.86 -0.13 10.64
CA SER A 7 9.90 0.46 11.51
C SER A 7 10.94 1.27 10.72
N LEU A 8 11.08 1.00 9.42
CA LEU A 8 11.99 1.70 8.52
C LEU A 8 11.36 2.92 7.85
N MET A 9 10.03 2.95 7.68
CA MET A 9 9.35 4.09 7.03
C MET A 9 9.57 5.43 7.77
N ALA A 10 9.87 5.43 9.07
CA ALA A 10 10.06 6.65 9.86
C ALA A 10 11.33 7.47 9.53
N ARG A 11 12.26 6.96 8.71
CA ARG A 11 13.53 7.66 8.37
C ARG A 11 14.10 7.35 6.97
N LEU A 12 13.33 6.79 6.05
CA LEU A 12 13.90 6.26 4.79
C LEU A 12 13.33 6.87 3.52
N VAL A 13 14.28 7.05 2.59
CA VAL A 13 14.25 7.80 1.33
C VAL A 13 13.55 7.06 0.19
N LEU A 14 13.88 5.79 0.03
CA LEU A 14 13.26 4.88 -0.92
C LEU A 14 13.47 3.46 -0.40
N VAL A 15 12.39 2.70 -0.23
CA VAL A 15 12.42 1.31 0.23
C VAL A 15 11.86 0.43 -0.87
N VAL A 16 12.66 -0.47 -1.42
CA VAL A 16 12.19 -1.50 -2.35
C VAL A 16 12.24 -2.86 -1.67
N CYS A 17 11.08 -3.53 -1.60
CA CYS A 17 10.96 -4.87 -1.04
C CYS A 17 10.38 -5.85 -2.06
N VAL A 18 10.71 -7.13 -1.94
CA VAL A 18 9.92 -8.20 -2.54
C VAL A 18 8.83 -8.62 -1.58
N VAL A 19 7.59 -8.64 -2.07
CA VAL A 19 6.40 -9.10 -1.34
C VAL A 19 5.97 -10.42 -1.95
N GLU A 20 6.12 -11.52 -1.21
CA GLU A 20 5.59 -12.82 -1.59
C GLU A 20 4.20 -13.03 -0.99
N LEU A 21 3.27 -13.47 -1.82
CA LEU A 21 1.89 -13.71 -1.41
C LEU A 21 1.65 -15.21 -1.23
N SER A 22 1.31 -15.60 -0.01
CA SER A 22 0.86 -16.96 0.30
C SER A 22 -0.57 -16.97 0.81
N CYS A 23 -1.35 -17.98 0.41
CA CYS A 23 -2.65 -18.27 1.02
C CYS A 23 -2.45 -19.23 2.19
N GLY A 24 -2.58 -18.73 3.42
CA GLY A 24 -2.52 -19.55 4.64
C GLY A 24 -3.90 -19.95 5.15
N GLY A 25 -4.04 -21.18 5.64
CA GLY A 25 -5.19 -21.65 6.42
C GLY A 25 -4.93 -21.44 7.91
N GLY A 26 -5.50 -20.41 8.50
CA GLY A 26 -5.38 -20.12 9.93
C GLY A 26 -6.32 -19.00 10.35
N ALA A 27 -7.18 -19.29 11.32
CA ALA A 27 -8.24 -18.43 11.80
C ALA A 27 -7.70 -17.11 12.39
N VAL A 28 -8.20 -16.00 11.88
CA VAL A 28 -8.35 -14.76 12.64
C VAL A 28 -9.83 -14.42 12.54
N GLU A 29 -10.49 -14.25 13.69
CA GLU A 29 -11.89 -13.87 13.78
C GLU A 29 -12.10 -12.47 13.19
N THR A 30 -12.35 -12.43 11.89
CA THR A 30 -13.43 -11.61 11.35
C THR A 30 -14.52 -12.59 10.96
N VAL A 31 -15.73 -12.37 11.44
CA VAL A 31 -16.90 -13.20 11.12
C VAL A 31 -16.91 -13.44 9.60
N GLY A 32 -16.67 -14.68 9.18
CA GLY A 32 -16.88 -15.28 7.83
C GLY A 32 -15.69 -15.36 6.84
N TYR A 33 -15.14 -16.57 6.74
CA TYR A 33 -14.34 -17.19 5.67
C TYR A 33 -12.82 -16.93 5.56
N SER A 34 -12.14 -18.04 5.24
CA SER A 34 -10.78 -18.44 5.65
C SER A 34 -9.85 -18.59 4.44
N ARG A 35 -9.45 -17.48 3.83
CA ARG A 35 -8.21 -17.44 3.03
C ARG A 35 -7.41 -16.23 3.44
N LYS A 36 -6.42 -16.45 4.31
CA LYS A 36 -5.53 -15.40 4.79
C LYS A 36 -4.48 -15.14 3.71
N LEU A 37 -4.57 -14.01 3.03
CA LEU A 37 -3.46 -13.52 2.23
C LEU A 37 -2.36 -13.07 3.20
N THR A 38 -1.24 -13.78 3.17
CA THR A 38 -0.07 -13.43 3.97
C THR A 38 1.00 -12.92 3.03
N ALA A 39 1.25 -11.61 3.11
CA ALA A 39 2.40 -10.96 2.49
C ALA A 39 3.64 -11.22 3.36
N LEU A 40 4.61 -11.95 2.80
CA LEU A 40 5.96 -12.05 3.34
C LEU A 40 6.79 -10.97 2.66
N VAL A 41 7.30 -10.03 3.46
CA VAL A 41 8.25 -9.03 2.99
C VAL A 41 9.64 -9.57 3.31
N GLU A 42 10.54 -9.52 2.33
CA GLU A 42 11.93 -9.95 2.51
C GLU A 42 12.59 -9.24 3.71
N GLU A 43 13.42 -9.95 4.48
CA GLU A 43 13.96 -9.48 5.76
C GLU A 43 14.97 -8.33 5.63
N GLN A 44 15.41 -8.00 4.41
CA GLN A 44 16.28 -6.86 4.14
C GLN A 44 15.76 -6.04 2.94
N PRO A 45 15.09 -4.91 3.17
CA PRO A 45 14.75 -3.99 2.10
C PRO A 45 16.00 -3.39 1.47
N LEU A 46 15.92 -3.13 0.18
CA LEU A 46 16.90 -2.27 -0.48
C LEU A 46 16.56 -0.80 -0.18
N ILE A 47 17.59 -0.05 0.21
CA ILE A 47 17.51 1.36 0.59
C ILE A 47 18.36 2.15 -0.40
N ASP A 48 17.76 3.18 -1.01
CA ASP A 48 18.49 4.19 -1.79
C ASP A 48 18.45 5.52 -1.05
N ASP A 49 19.41 5.74 -0.15
CA ASP A 49 19.56 6.97 0.64
C ASP A 49 20.19 8.12 -0.16
N SER A 50 20.84 7.79 -1.28
CA SER A 50 21.52 8.74 -2.16
C SER A 50 20.59 9.49 -3.10
N TYR A 51 19.32 9.06 -3.20
CA TYR A 51 18.38 9.50 -4.23
C TYR A 51 19.00 9.32 -5.62
N SER A 52 19.31 8.08 -5.99
CA SER A 52 20.06 7.76 -7.22
C SER A 52 19.45 8.33 -8.51
N LEU A 53 18.13 8.56 -8.52
CA LEU A 53 17.39 9.21 -9.62
C LEU A 53 16.86 10.63 -9.26
N GLY A 54 17.28 11.18 -8.13
CA GLY A 54 16.82 12.45 -7.59
C GLY A 54 15.51 12.36 -6.78
N LYS A 55 15.00 13.52 -6.37
CA LYS A 55 13.77 13.67 -5.55
C LYS A 55 12.51 13.95 -6.37
N SER A 56 12.63 14.06 -7.69
CA SER A 56 11.50 14.31 -8.58
C SER A 56 11.48 13.24 -9.65
N LEU A 57 10.58 12.29 -9.45
CA LEU A 57 10.54 11.04 -10.20
C LEU A 57 9.30 11.01 -11.10
N LYS A 58 9.47 10.46 -12.29
CA LYS A 58 8.37 10.03 -13.15
C LYS A 58 7.97 8.61 -12.79
N ARG A 59 6.81 8.16 -13.28
CA ARG A 59 6.40 6.74 -13.10
C ARG A 59 7.40 5.77 -13.72
N THR A 60 8.07 6.17 -14.81
CA THR A 60 9.14 5.39 -15.44
C THR A 60 10.39 5.26 -14.57
N ASP A 61 10.67 6.24 -13.71
CA ASP A 61 11.83 6.20 -12.82
C ASP A 61 11.61 5.18 -11.70
N ILE A 62 10.35 5.01 -11.24
CA ILE A 62 9.98 3.94 -10.32
C ILE A 62 10.23 2.56 -10.93
N ALA A 63 9.88 2.37 -12.22
CA ALA A 63 10.19 1.13 -12.93
C ALA A 63 11.72 0.91 -13.03
N ALA A 64 12.47 1.96 -13.37
CA ALA A 64 13.93 1.90 -13.48
C ALA A 64 14.62 1.54 -12.14
N LEU A 65 14.08 1.99 -11.00
CA LEU A 65 14.57 1.61 -9.67
C LEU A 65 14.41 0.11 -9.44
N VAL A 66 13.26 -0.47 -9.77
CA VAL A 66 13.04 -1.91 -9.67
C VAL A 66 13.93 -2.68 -10.65
N GLU A 67 13.97 -2.28 -11.93
CA GLU A 67 14.80 -2.93 -12.96
C GLU A 67 16.29 -2.92 -12.62
N SER A 68 16.82 -1.79 -12.15
CA SER A 68 18.22 -1.65 -11.77
C SER A 68 18.58 -2.50 -10.55
N SER A 69 17.67 -2.59 -9.58
CA SER A 69 17.82 -3.44 -8.38
C SER A 69 17.83 -4.93 -8.71
N VAL A 70 17.01 -5.34 -9.66
CA VAL A 70 16.98 -6.71 -10.19
C VAL A 70 18.25 -7.00 -11.01
N LYS A 71 18.62 -6.08 -11.91
CA LYS A 71 19.80 -6.22 -12.78
C LYS A 71 21.10 -6.30 -11.98
N SER A 72 21.21 -5.53 -10.90
CA SER A 72 22.37 -5.56 -9.98
C SER A 72 22.36 -6.76 -9.04
N LYS A 73 21.28 -7.55 -9.02
CA LYS A 73 21.02 -8.65 -8.08
C LYS A 73 20.90 -8.18 -6.62
N ALA A 74 20.64 -6.90 -6.40
CA ALA A 74 20.32 -6.37 -5.07
C ALA A 74 18.95 -6.85 -4.58
N LEU A 75 18.02 -7.16 -5.51
CA LEU A 75 16.78 -7.86 -5.23
C LEU A 75 16.68 -9.13 -6.07
N PRO A 76 16.10 -10.22 -5.52
CA PRO A 76 15.93 -11.46 -6.27
C PRO A 76 14.89 -11.27 -7.38
N LEU A 77 15.09 -12.00 -8.48
CA LEU A 77 14.01 -12.22 -9.45
C LEU A 77 12.94 -13.14 -8.82
N PRO A 78 11.64 -12.91 -9.08
CA PRO A 78 10.61 -13.83 -8.63
C PRO A 78 10.90 -15.22 -9.21
N GLU A 79 10.71 -16.29 -8.45
CA GLU A 79 10.81 -17.63 -8.98
C GLU A 79 9.67 -17.93 -9.97
N LYS A 80 9.78 -19.00 -10.76
CA LYS A 80 8.76 -19.31 -11.79
C LYS A 80 7.36 -19.59 -11.19
N SER A 81 7.31 -19.99 -9.93
CA SER A 81 6.07 -20.32 -9.18
C SER A 81 5.75 -19.33 -8.06
N SER A 82 6.50 -18.23 -7.91
CA SER A 82 6.27 -17.29 -6.82
C SER A 82 5.26 -16.22 -7.22
N ASN A 83 4.28 -15.98 -6.35
CA ASN A 83 3.35 -14.86 -6.47
C ASN A 83 3.98 -13.63 -5.80
N SER A 84 5.08 -13.14 -6.41
CA SER A 84 5.87 -12.05 -5.84
C SER A 84 5.75 -10.76 -6.64
N MET A 85 5.75 -9.63 -5.95
CA MET A 85 5.80 -8.30 -6.56
C MET A 85 6.79 -7.40 -5.81
N TYR A 86 7.24 -6.33 -6.45
CA TYR A 86 8.08 -5.33 -5.79
C TYR A 86 7.23 -4.24 -5.16
N LEU A 87 7.51 -3.86 -3.92
CA LEU A 87 6.90 -2.73 -3.23
C LEU A 87 7.94 -1.62 -3.11
N VAL A 88 7.65 -0.46 -3.69
CA VAL A 88 8.47 0.75 -3.67
C VAL A 88 7.79 1.78 -2.78
N LEU A 89 8.49 2.29 -1.77
CA LEU A 89 7.99 3.32 -0.88
C LEU A 89 8.92 4.52 -0.94
N THR A 90 8.40 5.72 -1.18
CA THR A 90 9.22 6.95 -1.21
C THR A 90 9.06 7.76 0.07
N SER A 91 10.11 8.47 0.49
CA SER A 91 10.07 9.43 1.59
C SER A 91 9.14 10.61 1.32
N GLU A 92 8.85 11.35 2.38
CA GLU A 92 7.97 12.53 2.36
C GLU A 92 8.52 13.72 1.57
N ASP A 93 9.81 13.71 1.22
CA ASP A 93 10.49 14.75 0.45
C ASP A 93 10.77 14.34 -1.02
N VAL A 94 10.22 13.21 -1.46
CA VAL A 94 10.23 12.77 -2.85
C VAL A 94 8.88 13.07 -3.51
N THR A 95 8.93 13.68 -4.68
CA THR A 95 7.78 13.90 -5.56
C THR A 95 7.77 12.82 -6.64
N VAL A 96 6.58 12.26 -6.89
CA VAL A 96 6.37 11.36 -8.03
C VAL A 96 5.27 11.93 -8.91
N GLU A 97 5.40 11.78 -10.22
CA GLU A 97 4.39 12.17 -11.20
C GLU A 97 2.98 11.68 -10.81
N GLY A 98 2.05 12.63 -10.63
CA GLY A 98 0.67 12.37 -10.24
C GLY A 98 0.43 12.16 -8.74
N PHE A 99 1.48 12.18 -7.91
CA PHE A 99 1.36 12.05 -6.46
C PHE A 99 0.52 13.18 -5.87
N CYS A 100 -0.45 12.84 -5.02
CA CYS A 100 -1.39 13.75 -4.36
C CYS A 100 -2.30 14.57 -5.30
N MET A 101 -2.22 14.38 -6.61
CA MET A 101 -3.11 15.00 -7.60
C MET A 101 -4.08 13.97 -8.18
N SER A 102 -3.57 12.79 -8.53
CA SER A 102 -4.36 11.72 -9.13
C SER A 102 -4.30 10.41 -8.34
N CYS A 103 -3.27 10.22 -7.51
CA CYS A 103 -3.12 9.00 -6.71
C CYS A 103 -2.20 9.20 -5.50
N CYS A 104 -2.33 8.29 -4.53
CA CYS A 104 -1.43 8.16 -3.37
C CYS A 104 -0.44 7.01 -3.54
N GLY A 105 -0.56 6.29 -4.65
CA GLY A 105 0.15 5.09 -5.00
C GLY A 105 -0.44 4.45 -6.25
N PHE A 106 0.30 3.54 -6.88
CA PHE A 106 -0.15 2.80 -8.04
C PHE A 106 0.50 1.42 -8.10
N HIS A 107 -0.12 0.51 -8.83
CA HIS A 107 0.55 -0.71 -9.30
C HIS A 107 0.77 -0.63 -10.81
N ALA A 108 1.80 -1.31 -11.28
CA ALA A 108 2.20 -1.37 -12.69
C ALA A 108 3.06 -2.62 -12.91
N ASN A 109 3.50 -2.83 -14.15
CA ASN A 109 4.38 -3.94 -14.49
C ASN A 109 5.50 -3.51 -15.43
N ILE A 110 6.63 -4.18 -15.31
CA ILE A 110 7.78 -4.07 -16.19
C ILE A 110 7.71 -5.21 -17.20
N LEU A 111 7.77 -4.86 -18.49
CA LEU A 111 7.68 -5.81 -19.60
C LEU A 111 8.86 -6.80 -19.61
N PRO A 112 8.67 -8.00 -20.18
CA PRO A 112 9.75 -8.97 -20.35
C PRO A 112 10.95 -8.38 -21.11
N SER A 113 12.14 -8.58 -20.55
CA SER A 113 13.41 -8.17 -21.14
C SER A 113 14.54 -9.15 -20.76
N PRO A 114 15.68 -9.17 -21.47
CA PRO A 114 16.83 -9.95 -21.03
C PRO A 114 17.29 -9.59 -19.61
N ALA A 115 17.10 -8.33 -19.19
CA ALA A 115 17.52 -7.85 -17.88
C ALA A 115 16.69 -8.42 -16.72
N ASN A 116 15.42 -8.81 -16.96
CA ASN A 116 14.57 -9.45 -15.97
C ASN A 116 14.33 -10.95 -16.23
N GLY A 117 15.19 -11.59 -17.04
CA GLY A 117 15.08 -13.00 -17.36
C GLY A 117 13.85 -13.36 -18.20
N GLY A 118 13.34 -12.40 -18.99
CA GLY A 118 12.15 -12.58 -19.82
C GLY A 118 10.85 -12.65 -19.02
N LYS A 119 10.82 -12.08 -17.81
CA LYS A 119 9.66 -12.12 -16.92
C LYS A 119 8.92 -10.80 -16.90
N LEU A 120 7.60 -10.86 -16.81
CA LEU A 120 6.76 -9.71 -16.50
C LEU A 120 6.85 -9.48 -14.97
N LEU A 121 7.33 -8.31 -14.54
CA LEU A 121 7.51 -8.03 -13.11
C LEU A 121 6.43 -7.06 -12.62
N PRO A 122 5.49 -7.50 -11.76
CA PRO A 122 4.55 -6.58 -11.13
C PRO A 122 5.26 -5.80 -10.02
N TYR A 123 4.91 -4.53 -9.90
CA TYR A 123 5.38 -3.68 -8.81
C TYR A 123 4.29 -2.70 -8.37
N VAL A 124 4.48 -2.22 -7.16
CA VAL A 124 3.60 -1.32 -6.44
C VAL A 124 4.44 -0.16 -5.93
N TRP A 125 3.90 1.05 -6.00
CA TRP A 125 4.50 2.23 -5.39
C TRP A 125 3.50 2.95 -4.49
N ILE A 126 3.96 3.41 -3.32
CA ILE A 126 3.23 4.27 -2.40
C ILE A 126 4.12 5.46 -2.03
N GLY A 127 3.55 6.66 -2.09
CA GLY A 127 4.22 7.89 -1.65
C GLY A 127 3.88 8.25 -0.20
N ASN A 128 4.81 8.89 0.50
CA ASN A 128 4.57 9.48 1.80
C ASN A 128 4.08 10.93 1.66
N SER A 129 2.87 11.22 2.14
CA SER A 129 2.22 12.54 2.03
C SER A 129 2.40 13.46 3.22
N ALA A 130 3.18 13.07 4.25
CA ALA A 130 3.33 13.86 5.49
C ALA A 130 3.70 15.33 5.21
N SER A 131 4.77 15.55 4.44
CA SER A 131 5.23 16.88 4.03
C SER A 131 4.56 17.43 2.77
N GLN A 132 3.75 16.63 2.07
CA GLN A 132 3.20 16.97 0.75
C GLN A 132 1.73 16.54 0.64
N PHE A 133 0.82 17.49 0.88
CA PHE A 133 -0.64 17.30 0.78
C PHE A 133 -1.20 16.19 1.69
N PRO A 134 -0.97 16.23 3.01
CA PRO A 134 -1.45 15.18 3.92
C PRO A 134 -2.98 15.01 3.87
N GLY A 135 -3.73 16.07 3.55
CA GLY A 135 -5.18 15.99 3.38
C GLY A 135 -5.67 15.16 2.19
N GLN A 136 -4.81 14.76 1.25
CA GLN A 136 -5.21 13.92 0.12
C GLN A 136 -4.99 12.42 0.41
N CYS A 137 -3.84 12.07 1.00
CA CYS A 137 -3.37 10.69 1.08
C CYS A 137 -3.22 10.15 2.50
N SER A 138 -3.41 10.99 3.52
CA SER A 138 -3.39 10.60 4.93
C SER A 138 -4.77 10.67 5.58
N TRP A 139 -5.87 10.82 4.83
CA TRP A 139 -7.21 10.67 5.39
C TRP A 139 -7.40 9.23 5.90
N PRO A 140 -7.85 9.00 7.16
CA PRO A 140 -8.53 9.93 8.06
C PRO A 140 -7.68 10.55 9.17
N PHE A 141 -6.35 10.51 9.07
CA PHE A 141 -5.41 11.09 10.05
C PHE A 141 -5.10 12.56 9.80
N HIS A 142 -5.53 13.10 8.66
CA HIS A 142 -5.49 14.53 8.36
C HIS A 142 -6.81 14.99 7.74
N GLN A 143 -7.20 16.24 7.97
CA GLN A 143 -8.42 16.81 7.39
C GLN A 143 -8.35 16.76 5.86
N PRO A 144 -9.46 16.38 5.19
CA PRO A 144 -9.49 16.24 3.74
C PRO A 144 -9.46 17.62 3.08
N ILE A 145 -8.84 17.73 1.91
CA ILE A 145 -8.73 19.01 1.16
C ILE A 145 -10.11 19.52 0.71
N TYR A 146 -11.05 18.60 0.47
CA TYR A 146 -12.42 18.88 0.05
C TYR A 146 -13.43 18.07 0.86
N GLY A 147 -14.67 18.55 0.91
CA GLY A 147 -15.76 17.90 1.66
C GLY A 147 -15.81 18.32 3.13
N PRO A 148 -16.67 17.67 3.94
CA PRO A 148 -16.88 18.07 5.33
C PRO A 148 -15.59 17.92 6.17
N GLN A 149 -15.25 19.00 6.88
CA GLN A 149 -14.01 19.17 7.64
C GLN A 149 -14.10 18.55 9.05
N THR A 150 -14.46 17.26 9.11
CA THR A 150 -14.52 16.52 10.36
C THR A 150 -13.15 16.37 11.00
N SER A 151 -13.12 16.22 12.33
CA SER A 151 -11.88 16.00 13.07
C SER A 151 -11.16 14.74 12.60
N SER A 152 -9.85 14.86 12.41
CA SER A 152 -8.98 13.72 12.09
C SER A 152 -8.91 12.72 13.23
N LEU A 153 -8.66 11.45 12.89
CA LEU A 153 -8.28 10.43 13.86
C LEU A 153 -6.83 10.63 14.33
N ILE A 154 -6.53 10.08 15.50
CA ILE A 154 -5.16 10.03 16.03
C ILE A 154 -4.37 8.98 15.24
N ALA A 155 -3.25 9.40 14.66
CA ALA A 155 -2.25 8.52 14.07
C ALA A 155 -1.58 7.68 15.18
N ARG A 156 -1.65 6.36 15.09
CA ARG A 156 -1.05 5.44 16.08
C ARG A 156 0.47 5.47 16.02
N ASN A 157 1.05 5.65 14.84
CA ASN A 157 2.51 5.72 14.68
C ASN A 157 3.08 7.11 15.00
N ASP A 158 2.24 8.04 15.49
CA ASP A 158 2.59 9.46 15.72
C ASP A 158 3.08 10.17 14.43
N ASP A 159 2.72 9.60 13.28
CA ASP A 159 3.10 10.08 11.96
C ASP A 159 1.95 9.81 10.98
N ILE A 160 1.29 10.89 10.57
CA ILE A 160 0.14 10.85 9.67
C ILE A 160 0.51 10.35 8.26
N GLY A 161 1.75 10.58 7.82
CA GLY A 161 2.24 10.12 6.53
C GLY A 161 2.39 8.62 6.53
N ILE A 162 3.01 8.08 7.58
CA ILE A 162 3.22 6.64 7.76
C ILE A 162 1.89 5.91 7.89
N ASP A 163 0.98 6.41 8.72
CA ASP A 163 -0.35 5.81 8.87
C ASP A 163 -1.20 5.92 7.60
N GLY A 164 -1.05 7.01 6.84
CA GLY A 164 -1.60 7.13 5.49
C GLY A 164 -1.00 6.10 4.53
N MET A 165 0.32 5.91 4.55
CA MET A 165 1.00 4.90 3.75
C MET A 165 0.51 3.49 4.07
N VAL A 166 0.21 3.16 5.33
CA VAL A 166 -0.34 1.84 5.70
C VAL A 166 -1.68 1.59 4.99
N ILE A 167 -2.58 2.58 4.98
CA ILE A 167 -3.87 2.50 4.28
C ILE A 167 -3.65 2.35 2.76
N ASN A 168 -2.73 3.12 2.20
CA ASN A 168 -2.42 3.08 0.77
C ASN A 168 -1.73 1.76 0.37
N ILE A 169 -0.88 1.20 1.23
CA ILE A 169 -0.25 -0.11 1.01
C ILE A 169 -1.34 -1.17 0.92
N ASP A 170 -2.28 -1.20 1.86
CA ASP A 170 -3.38 -2.18 1.84
C ASP A 170 -4.24 -2.03 0.58
N THR A 171 -4.63 -0.78 0.26
CA THR A 171 -5.44 -0.45 -0.92
C THR A 171 -4.75 -0.89 -2.21
N ILE A 172 -3.50 -0.46 -2.43
CA ILE A 172 -2.80 -0.68 -3.70
C ILE A 172 -2.32 -2.13 -3.81
N LEU A 173 -1.92 -2.78 -2.71
CA LEU A 173 -1.60 -4.21 -2.74
C LEU A 173 -2.83 -5.04 -3.08
N ALA A 174 -4.01 -4.77 -2.50
CA ALA A 174 -5.23 -5.49 -2.84
C ALA A 174 -5.57 -5.38 -4.35
N ARG A 175 -5.40 -4.18 -4.92
CA ARG A 175 -5.54 -3.93 -6.37
C ARG A 175 -4.51 -4.72 -7.17
N ALA A 176 -3.23 -4.67 -6.78
CA ALA A 176 -2.16 -5.39 -7.45
C ALA A 176 -2.31 -6.92 -7.36
N VAL A 177 -2.80 -7.45 -6.24
CA VAL A 177 -3.01 -8.90 -6.06
C VAL A 177 -4.11 -9.40 -6.98
N THR A 178 -5.18 -8.62 -7.14
CA THR A 178 -6.36 -8.99 -7.93
C THR A 178 -6.21 -8.67 -9.41
N ASN A 179 -5.34 -7.71 -9.77
CA ASN A 179 -5.12 -7.25 -11.13
C ASN A 179 -3.64 -6.87 -11.42
N PRO A 180 -2.66 -7.75 -11.19
CA PRO A 180 -1.23 -7.40 -11.21
C PRO A 180 -0.70 -6.90 -12.56
N PHE A 181 -1.37 -7.28 -13.65
CA PHE A 181 -0.94 -7.03 -15.03
C PHE A 181 -2.01 -6.29 -15.85
N ASN A 182 -2.95 -5.62 -15.19
CA ASN A 182 -4.08 -4.94 -15.80
C ASN A 182 -4.96 -5.84 -16.71
N THR A 183 -5.02 -7.13 -16.40
CA THR A 183 -5.77 -8.18 -17.13
C THR A 183 -6.50 -9.14 -16.19
N GLY A 184 -6.56 -8.80 -14.89
CA GLY A 184 -7.21 -9.58 -13.83
C GLY A 184 -8.61 -9.07 -13.49
N TYR A 185 -8.91 -8.95 -12.20
CA TYR A 185 -10.24 -8.59 -11.70
C TYR A 185 -10.41 -7.07 -11.54
N PHE A 186 -11.33 -6.50 -12.32
CA PHE A 186 -11.78 -5.12 -12.21
C PHE A 186 -13.18 -4.96 -12.80
N GLN A 187 -13.83 -3.83 -12.52
CA GLN A 187 -15.10 -3.43 -13.12
C GLN A 187 -14.91 -2.18 -13.99
N GLY A 188 -15.65 -2.11 -15.11
CA GLY A 188 -15.63 -0.95 -16.00
C GLY A 188 -14.60 -1.05 -17.12
N ASP A 189 -14.17 0.10 -17.64
CA ASP A 189 -13.21 0.18 -18.73
C ASP A 189 -11.78 -0.12 -18.23
N ALA A 190 -11.00 -0.90 -18.97
CA ALA A 190 -9.63 -1.28 -18.58
C ALA A 190 -8.64 -0.10 -18.54
N SER A 191 -8.97 1.04 -19.14
CA SER A 191 -8.21 2.29 -19.04
C SER A 191 -8.58 3.12 -17.80
N ALA A 192 -9.70 2.81 -17.15
CA ALA A 192 -10.14 3.42 -15.89
C ALA A 192 -10.82 2.38 -14.97
N PRO A 193 -10.10 1.32 -14.55
CA PRO A 193 -10.69 0.19 -13.85
C PRO A 193 -11.09 0.54 -12.41
N LEU A 194 -12.29 0.11 -12.01
CA LEU A 194 -12.68 0.03 -10.61
C LEU A 194 -12.18 -1.31 -10.05
N GLU A 195 -11.07 -1.24 -9.32
CA GLU A 195 -10.38 -2.39 -8.73
C GLU A 195 -10.79 -2.63 -7.27
N ALA A 196 -10.29 -3.71 -6.67
CA ALA A 196 -10.52 -4.02 -5.27
C ALA A 196 -10.25 -2.82 -4.34
N VAL A 197 -11.03 -2.72 -3.26
CA VAL A 197 -10.98 -1.63 -2.25
C VAL A 197 -11.47 -0.27 -2.73
N LEU A 198 -11.33 0.08 -4.03
CA LEU A 198 -11.77 1.38 -4.54
C LEU A 198 -13.28 1.60 -4.41
N ALA A 199 -14.09 0.53 -4.52
CA ALA A 199 -15.53 0.60 -4.29
C ALA A 199 -15.90 0.95 -2.83
N CYS A 200 -14.97 0.76 -1.89
CA CYS A 200 -15.14 1.01 -0.46
C CYS A 200 -14.26 2.17 0.03
N ALA A 201 -13.83 3.07 -0.87
CA ALA A 201 -12.96 4.19 -0.52
C ALA A 201 -13.54 5.01 0.65
N GLY A 202 -12.75 5.23 1.69
CA GLY A 202 -13.14 5.98 2.88
C GLY A 202 -14.02 5.21 3.89
N ILE A 203 -14.35 3.94 3.62
CA ILE A 203 -15.11 3.08 4.53
C ILE A 203 -14.13 2.26 5.37
N TYR A 204 -14.14 2.47 6.69
CA TYR A 204 -13.29 1.73 7.64
C TYR A 204 -14.12 0.93 8.66
N GLY A 205 -15.37 1.31 8.89
CA GLY A 205 -16.26 0.67 9.85
C GLY A 205 -17.72 0.66 9.39
N LYS A 206 -18.55 -0.03 10.17
CA LYS A 206 -19.99 -0.08 9.94
C LYS A 206 -20.60 1.33 10.03
N GLY A 207 -21.57 1.60 9.16
CA GLY A 207 -22.29 2.88 9.16
C GLY A 207 -21.47 4.06 8.63
N ALA A 208 -20.34 3.81 7.97
CA ALA A 208 -19.58 4.88 7.32
C ALA A 208 -20.41 5.63 6.28
N TYR A 209 -20.20 6.93 6.19
CA TYR A 209 -20.79 7.84 5.22
C TYR A 209 -19.80 9.00 4.99
N PRO A 210 -20.02 9.92 4.03
CA PRO A 210 -19.08 11.00 3.78
C PRO A 210 -18.70 11.75 5.08
N SER A 211 -17.39 11.82 5.35
CA SER A 211 -16.78 12.39 6.57
C SER A 211 -17.00 11.64 7.89
N TYR A 212 -17.64 10.48 7.88
CA TYR A 212 -17.65 9.55 9.01
C TYR A 212 -17.09 8.20 8.56
N VAL A 213 -15.94 7.83 9.12
CA VAL A 213 -15.19 6.62 8.76
C VAL A 213 -15.87 5.30 9.18
N GLY A 214 -16.95 5.39 9.95
CA GLY A 214 -17.67 4.25 10.53
C GLY A 214 -17.32 3.99 11.99
N GLU A 215 -17.99 2.99 12.57
CA GLU A 215 -17.72 2.52 13.93
C GLU A 215 -16.33 1.85 14.00
N LEU A 216 -15.46 2.36 14.88
CA LEU A 216 -14.09 1.88 15.07
C LEU A 216 -13.83 1.50 16.53
N LEU A 217 -12.89 0.58 16.74
CA LEU A 217 -12.35 0.30 18.07
C LEU A 217 -11.35 1.40 18.45
N VAL A 218 -11.26 1.73 19.73
CA VAL A 218 -10.34 2.76 20.24
C VAL A 218 -9.34 2.12 21.20
N ASP A 219 -8.07 2.42 20.99
CA ASP A 219 -7.00 2.04 21.90
C ASP A 219 -7.08 2.88 23.18
N ALA A 220 -7.34 2.25 24.33
CA ALA A 220 -7.53 2.97 25.59
C ALA A 220 -6.27 3.72 26.08
N THR A 221 -5.08 3.34 25.62
CA THR A 221 -3.82 3.97 26.04
C THR A 221 -3.46 5.15 25.16
N THR A 222 -3.65 5.02 23.84
CA THR A 222 -3.23 6.04 22.87
C THR A 222 -4.38 6.91 22.35
N GLY A 223 -5.63 6.48 22.52
CA GLY A 223 -6.80 7.10 21.89
C GLY A 223 -6.91 6.81 20.39
N ALA A 224 -5.94 6.11 19.79
CA ALA A 224 -5.92 5.82 18.35
C ALA A 224 -6.96 4.77 17.97
N SER A 225 -7.70 5.04 16.89
CA SER A 225 -8.72 4.13 16.37
C SER A 225 -8.10 2.99 15.56
N PHE A 226 -8.79 1.85 15.47
CA PHE A 226 -8.39 0.68 14.68
C PHE A 226 -9.57 -0.22 14.34
N ASN A 227 -9.38 -1.05 13.33
CA ASN A 227 -10.33 -2.10 12.95
C ASN A 227 -9.66 -3.44 12.62
N ALA A 228 -8.32 -3.51 12.64
CA ALA A 228 -7.58 -4.71 12.32
C ALA A 228 -6.51 -5.02 13.37
N HIS A 229 -6.38 -6.30 13.70
CA HIS A 229 -5.31 -6.84 14.54
C HIS A 229 -4.24 -7.49 13.68
N GLY A 230 -3.02 -6.96 13.79
CA GLY A 230 -1.83 -7.50 13.16
C GLY A 230 -1.04 -8.46 14.03
N VAL A 231 0.05 -8.97 13.46
CA VAL A 231 0.98 -9.83 14.19
C VAL A 231 1.65 -9.10 15.35
N ASN A 232 1.99 -9.84 16.41
CA ASN A 232 2.65 -9.32 17.62
C ASN A 232 1.86 -8.20 18.31
N GLY A 233 0.54 -8.27 18.33
CA GLY A 233 -0.32 -7.31 19.02
C GLY A 233 -0.42 -5.93 18.35
N ARG A 234 0.15 -5.75 17.16
CA ARG A 234 0.00 -4.51 16.41
C ARG A 234 -1.46 -4.32 16.01
N ARG A 235 -1.89 -3.06 15.92
CA ARG A 235 -3.24 -2.68 15.54
C ARG A 235 -3.16 -1.73 14.36
N TYR A 236 -4.08 -1.86 13.42
CA TYR A 236 -4.10 -1.10 12.17
C TYR A 236 -5.50 -0.56 11.89
N LEU A 237 -5.53 0.56 11.17
CA LEU A 237 -6.73 1.02 10.50
C LEU A 237 -6.57 0.71 9.01
N LEU A 238 -7.41 -0.16 8.48
CA LEU A 238 -7.37 -0.61 7.09
C LEU A 238 -8.72 -0.34 6.43
N PRO A 239 -8.77 0.01 5.14
CA PRO A 239 -10.04 0.17 4.44
C PRO A 239 -10.80 -1.16 4.40
N VAL A 240 -12.12 -1.08 4.31
CA VAL A 240 -12.94 -2.28 4.10
C VAL A 240 -12.73 -2.80 2.69
N MET A 241 -12.57 -4.11 2.56
CA MET A 241 -12.59 -4.79 1.28
C MET A 241 -13.99 -5.32 1.00
N TRP A 242 -14.47 -5.13 -0.23
CA TRP A 242 -15.76 -5.68 -0.67
C TRP A 242 -15.73 -7.22 -0.64
N ASP A 243 -16.73 -7.84 0.00
CA ASP A 243 -16.91 -9.29 0.06
C ASP A 243 -18.04 -9.72 -0.89
N PRO A 244 -17.74 -10.38 -2.03
CA PRO A 244 -18.74 -10.87 -2.98
C PRO A 244 -19.72 -11.89 -2.40
N ALA A 245 -19.39 -12.56 -1.29
CA ALA A 245 -20.23 -13.61 -0.73
C ALA A 245 -21.34 -13.10 0.19
N ARG A 246 -21.35 -11.80 0.52
CA ARG A 246 -22.29 -11.19 1.49
C ARG A 246 -23.23 -10.16 0.90
N HIS A 247 -23.21 -9.99 -0.41
CA HIS A 247 -24.07 -9.09 -1.17
C HIS A 247 -24.50 -9.74 -2.48
#